data_AF-A0A392W3B2-F1
#
_entry.id   AF-A0A392W3B2-F1
#
_cell.length_a   1.000
_cell.length_b   1.000
_cell.length_c   1.000
_cell.angle_alpha   90.00
_cell.angle_beta   90.00
_cell.angle_gamma   90.00
#
_symmetry.space_group_name_H-M   'P 1'
#
loop_
_entity.id
_entity.type
_entity.pdbx_description
1 polymer ?
#
loop_
_entity_poly.entity_id
_entity_poly.type
_entity_poly.pdbx_seq_one_letter_code
_entity_poly.pdbx_strand_id
1 'polypeptide(L)' 'MSSEELAGLEKLQAYVNSFVPARCVDREGNPIFDAKGNERVEKRVINTKELLG' A
#
# COMPACT_ATOMS: atom_id res chain seq x y z
N MET A 1 8.72 -12.21 21.69
CA MET A 1 8.91 -12.19 20.22
C MET A 1 10.33 -12.62 19.93
N SER A 2 10.52 -13.51 18.97
CA SER A 2 11.85 -13.88 18.49
C SER A 2 12.47 -12.73 17.68
N SER A 3 13.79 -12.78 17.49
CA SER A 3 14.49 -11.81 16.63
C SER A 3 13.97 -11.84 15.18
N GLU A 4 13.51 -12.99 14.70
CA GLU A 4 12.94 -13.15 13.37
C GLU A 4 11.56 -12.49 13.26
N GLU A 5 10.72 -12.63 14.29
CA GLU A 5 9.42 -11.96 14.35
C GLU A 5 9.57 -10.44 14.37
N LEU A 6 10.55 -9.92 15.11
CA LEU A 6 10.86 -8.48 15.15
C LEU A 6 11.34 -7.96 13.79
N ALA A 7 12.26 -8.68 13.15
CA ALA A 7 12.74 -8.30 11.81
C ALA A 7 11.62 -8.31 10.76
N GLY A 8 10.70 -9.27 10.84
CA GLY A 8 9.52 -9.31 9.99
C GLY A 8 8.59 -8.12 10.23
N LEU A 9 8.38 -7.74 11.50
CA LEU A 9 7.56 -6.59 11.86
C LEU A 9 8.16 -5.28 11.32
N GLU A 10 9.48 -5.09 11.43
CA GLU A 10 10.17 -3.92 10.89
C GLU A 10 10.03 -3.81 9.37
N LYS A 11 10.15 -4.93 8.65
CA LYS A 11 9.91 -4.97 7.19
C LYS A 11 8.48 -4.57 6.82
N LEU A 12 7.49 -5.07 7.55
CA LEU A 12 6.08 -4.68 7.34
C LEU A 12 5.87 -3.19 7.62
N GLN A 13 6.45 -2.67 8.69
CA GLN A 13 6.34 -1.25 9.02
C GLN A 13 6.98 -0.36 7.95
N ALA A 14 8.16 -0.73 7.47
CA ALA A 14 8.82 -0.03 6.37
C ALA A 14 7.99 -0.07 5.07
N TYR A 15 7.37 -1.21 4.76
CA TYR A 15 6.48 -1.34 3.61
C TYR A 15 5.25 -0.44 3.74
N VAL A 16 4.56 -0.46 4.88
CA VAL A 16 3.38 0.38 5.14
C VAL A 16 3.74 1.86 5.06
N ASN A 17 4.87 2.27 5.63
CA ASN A 17 5.33 3.66 5.60
C ASN A 17 5.67 4.16 4.19
N SER A 18 6.06 3.26 3.28
CA SER A 18 6.38 3.59 1.88
C SER A 18 5.24 3.28 0.92
N PHE A 19 4.09 2.79 1.41
CA PHE A 19 3.00 2.35 0.56
C PHE A 19 2.32 3.54 -0.11
N VAL A 20 2.38 3.57 -1.45
CA VAL A 20 1.67 4.55 -2.27
C VAL A 20 0.37 3.91 -2.79
N PRO A 21 -0.81 4.44 -2.40
CA PRO A 21 -2.10 3.97 -2.92
C PRO A 21 -2.15 4.02 -4.44
N ALA A 22 -2.78 3.01 -5.07
CA ALA A 22 -3.06 3.06 -6.50
C ALA A 22 -4.21 4.05 -6.76
N ARG A 23 -3.87 5.29 -7.06
CA ARG A 23 -4.85 6.32 -7.42
C ARG A 23 -5.52 5.99 -8.75
N CYS A 24 -6.83 6.07 -8.80
CA CYS A 24 -7.58 6.06 -10.05
C CYS A 24 -7.42 7.43 -10.72
N VAL A 25 -6.92 7.45 -11.95
CA VAL A 25 -6.80 8.67 -12.75
C VAL A 25 -7.60 8.54 -14.05
N ASP A 26 -8.04 9.67 -14.57
CA ASP A 26 -8.64 9.73 -15.91
C ASP A 26 -7.56 9.59 -17.01
N ARG A 27 -7.96 9.75 -18.27
CA ARG A 27 -7.05 9.64 -19.42
C ARG A 27 -5.99 10.74 -19.47
N GLU A 28 -6.24 11.87 -18.83
CA GLU A 28 -5.34 13.03 -18.77
C GLU A 28 -4.43 12.97 -17.52
N GLY A 29 -4.66 12.00 -16.63
CA GLY A 29 -3.89 11.81 -15.40
C GLY A 29 -4.48 12.53 -14.19
N ASN A 30 -5.69 13.09 -14.28
CA ASN A 30 -6.32 13.77 -13.15
C ASN A 30 -6.94 12.76 -12.17
N PRO A 31 -6.89 13.01 -10.85
CA PRO A 31 -7.51 12.13 -9.87
C PRO A 31 -9.03 12.01 -10.09
N ILE A 32 -9.55 10.78 -10.02
CA ILE A 32 -10.99 10.52 -10.01
C ILE A 32 -11.48 10.53 -8.57
N PHE A 33 -12.53 11.28 -8.28
CA PHE A 33 -13.11 11.38 -6.93
C PHE A 33 -14.36 10.50 -6.77
N ASP A 34 -14.61 10.02 -5.55
CA ASP A 34 -15.84 9.33 -5.18
C ASP A 34 -16.97 10.33 -4.88
N ALA A 35 -18.17 9.81 -4.59
CA ALA A 35 -19.35 10.65 -4.30
C ALA A 35 -19.22 11.50 -3.02
N LYS A 36 -18.22 11.22 -2.18
CA LYS A 36 -17.92 11.97 -0.96
C LYS A 36 -16.79 12.99 -1.16
N GLY A 37 -16.21 13.06 -2.37
CA GLY A 37 -15.10 13.94 -2.70
C GLY A 37 -13.72 13.41 -2.30
N ASN A 38 -13.58 12.12 -1.98
CA ASN A 38 -12.27 11.52 -1.73
C ASN A 38 -11.67 10.97 -3.03
N GLU A 39 -10.35 11.01 -3.18
CA GLU A 39 -9.67 10.34 -4.29
C GLU A 39 -10.01 8.84 -4.29
N ARG A 40 -10.44 8.34 -5.44
CA ARG A 40 -10.62 6.91 -5.63
C ARG A 40 -9.26 6.23 -5.66
N VAL A 41 -9.14 5.20 -4.85
CA VAL A 41 -7.97 4.33 -4.78
C VAL A 41 -8.40 2.89 -5.03
N GLU A 42 -7.58 2.14 -5.76
CA GLU A 42 -7.80 0.71 -5.96
C GLU A 42 -7.08 -0.12 -4.91
N LYS A 43 -7.66 -1.28 -4.61
CA LYS A 43 -7.01 -2.28 -3.76
C LYS A 43 -5.81 -2.87 -4.49
N ARG A 44 -4.65 -2.92 -3.83
CA ARG A 44 -3.49 -3.69 -4.29
C ARG A 44 -3.30 -4.89 -3.37
N VAL A 45 -3.10 -6.07 -3.98
CA VAL A 45 -2.70 -7.28 -3.26
C VAL A 45 -1.17 -7.33 -3.23
N ILE A 46 -0.61 -7.73 -2.08
CA ILE A 46 0.83 -7.81 -1.88
C ILE A 46 1.22 -9.23 -1.48
N ASN A 47 2.36 -9.70 -1.98
CA ASN A 47 2.91 -10.99 -1.55
C ASN A 47 3.72 -10.79 -0.27
N THR A 48 3.12 -11.10 0.87
CA THR A 48 3.79 -10.94 2.17
C THR A 48 4.94 -11.93 2.37
N LYS A 49 4.94 -13.09 1.69
CA LYS A 49 6.06 -14.04 1.77
C LYS A 49 7.31 -13.45 1.15
N GLU A 50 7.19 -12.92 -0.06
CA GLU A 50 8.30 -12.23 -0.73
C GLU A 50 8.77 -10.99 0.03
N LEU A 51 7.83 -10.25 0.63
CA LEU A 51 8.16 -9.06 1.42
C LEU A 51 8.96 -9.41 2.69
N LEU A 52 8.60 -10.51 3.34
CA LEU A 52 9.21 -10.92 4.60
C LEU A 52 10.51 -11.72 4.42
N GLY A 53 10.68 -12.37 3.25
CA GLY A 53 11.84 -13.21 2.93
C GLY A 53 11.64 -14.64 3.42
#